data_AF-A0A2K8MK84-F1
#
_entry.id   AF-A0A2K8MK84-F1
#
_cell.length_a   1.000
_cell.length_b   1.000
_cell.length_c   1.000
_cell.angle_alpha   90.00
_cell.angle_beta   90.00
_cell.angle_gamma   90.00
#
_symmetry.space_group_name_H-M   'P 1'
#
loop_
_entity.id
_entity.type
_entity.pdbx_description
1 polymer ?
#
loop_
_entity_poly.entity_id
_entity_poly.type
_entity_poly.pdbx_seq_one_letter_code
_entity_poly.pdbx_strand_id
1 'polypeptide(L)'
;MGRYFSDYDLLVVVNREEFTDVAEYWEKAETQLLEELSAGQVLRTPVSLIYHDIDDVNEKLRLGRYFFMDILREGIVLFDEVGFPFVEPQPLSPEQALQETRDYYEEWFESAVAFAKGASYYRSIERPKEAAFQLHQAVERFYHRLFLVRTLYSPKTHNLNRQRDMAEQLEPALKQVWPRETRFQTTRVGSRVEWQPSSR
;
A
#
# COMPACT_ATOMS: atom_id res chain seq x y z
N MET A 1 -9.15 11.66 23.01
CA MET A 1 -10.14 10.89 22.23
C MET A 1 -9.91 11.20 20.75
N GLY A 2 -9.09 10.42 20.06
CA GLY A 2 -8.73 10.67 18.66
C GLY A 2 -9.94 10.42 17.76
N ARG A 3 -10.36 11.45 17.01
CA ARG A 3 -11.43 11.35 16.03
C ARG A 3 -10.89 10.55 14.84
N TYR A 4 -11.51 9.41 14.53
CA TYR A 4 -11.25 8.69 13.29
C TYR A 4 -11.67 9.60 12.13
N PHE A 5 -10.72 10.02 11.31
CA PHE A 5 -11.01 10.66 10.03
C PHE A 5 -10.87 9.57 8.98
N SER A 6 -11.97 9.22 8.31
CA SER A 6 -11.91 8.42 7.09
C SER A 6 -11.05 9.15 6.09
N ASP A 7 -10.05 8.48 5.54
CA ASP A 7 -9.23 8.88 4.40
C ASP A 7 -10.03 8.78 3.09
N TYR A 8 -9.50 9.41 2.04
CA TYR A 8 -10.01 9.24 0.68
C TYR A 8 -8.99 8.48 -0.16
N ASP A 9 -9.40 7.35 -0.74
CA ASP A 9 -8.67 6.69 -1.82
C ASP A 9 -9.20 7.19 -3.17
N LEU A 10 -8.32 7.77 -3.97
CA LEU A 10 -8.62 8.29 -5.30
C LEU A 10 -7.91 7.45 -6.35
N LEU A 11 -8.71 6.71 -7.13
CA LEU A 11 -8.23 6.03 -8.33
C LEU A 11 -8.13 7.04 -9.47
N VAL A 12 -6.91 7.25 -9.96
CA VAL A 12 -6.61 8.08 -11.13
C VAL A 12 -6.34 7.15 -12.31
N VAL A 13 -7.22 7.20 -13.32
CA VAL A 13 -7.09 6.39 -14.53
C VAL A 13 -6.57 7.24 -15.68
N VAL A 14 -5.47 6.82 -16.30
CA VAL A 14 -4.84 7.48 -17.44
C VAL A 14 -4.98 6.67 -18.71
N ASN A 15 -4.77 7.28 -19.87
CA ASN A 15 -4.93 6.59 -21.15
C ASN A 15 -3.72 5.73 -21.57
N ARG A 16 -2.55 5.90 -20.93
CA ARG A 16 -1.30 5.19 -21.26
C ARG A 16 -0.50 4.89 -20.01
N GLU A 17 0.15 3.73 -19.97
CA GLU A 17 0.95 3.24 -18.83
C GLU A 17 2.05 4.22 -18.42
N GLU A 18 2.69 4.91 -19.37
CA GLU A 18 3.75 5.91 -19.10
C GLU A 18 3.29 7.02 -18.14
N PHE A 19 2.00 7.39 -18.17
CA PHE A 19 1.44 8.40 -17.29
C PHE A 19 1.14 7.88 -15.88
N THR A 20 1.47 6.63 -15.56
CA THR A 20 1.39 6.11 -14.18
C THR A 20 2.66 6.39 -13.37
N ASP A 21 3.73 6.90 -14.00
CA ASP A 21 4.97 7.26 -13.30
C ASP A 21 4.75 8.48 -12.38
N VAL A 22 4.81 8.22 -11.07
CA VAL A 22 4.59 9.24 -10.03
C VAL A 22 5.67 10.31 -10.04
N ALA A 23 6.93 9.92 -10.21
CA ALA A 23 8.05 10.86 -10.15
C ALA A 23 8.04 11.80 -11.35
N GLU A 24 7.63 11.31 -12.52
CA GLU A 24 7.58 12.12 -13.73
C GLU A 24 6.35 13.03 -13.80
N TYR A 25 5.17 12.51 -13.45
CA TYR A 25 3.91 13.21 -13.74
C TYR A 25 3.16 13.72 -12.50
N TRP A 26 3.31 13.09 -11.34
CA TRP A 26 2.38 13.29 -10.20
C TRP A 26 3.01 13.88 -8.94
N GLU A 27 4.34 13.97 -8.85
CA GLU A 27 5.05 14.49 -7.68
C GLU A 27 4.50 15.85 -7.22
N LYS A 28 4.23 16.76 -8.17
CA LYS A 28 3.66 18.09 -7.86
C LYS A 28 2.27 18.01 -7.25
N ALA A 29 1.41 17.12 -7.78
CA ALA A 29 0.05 16.94 -7.29
C ALA A 29 0.05 16.32 -5.88
N GLU A 30 0.87 15.29 -5.66
CA GLU A 30 1.02 14.68 -4.33
C GLU A 30 1.58 15.68 -3.30
N THR A 31 2.56 16.50 -3.71
CA THR A 31 3.13 17.55 -2.86
C THR A 31 2.07 18.58 -2.47
N GLN A 32 1.28 19.05 -3.43
CA GLN A 32 0.21 20.01 -3.17
C GLN A 32 -0.85 19.44 -2.22
N LEU A 33 -1.27 18.18 -2.41
CA LEU A 33 -2.23 17.54 -1.49
C LEU A 33 -1.68 17.44 -0.06
N LEU A 34 -0.38 17.14 0.08
CA LEU A 34 0.28 17.09 1.38
C LEU A 34 0.36 18.47 2.05
N GLU A 35 0.65 19.51 1.27
CA GLU A 35 0.68 20.90 1.75
C GLU A 35 -0.71 21.36 2.21
N GLU A 36 -1.75 21.10 1.41
CA GLU A 36 -3.14 21.42 1.74
C GLU A 36 -3.62 20.67 2.99
N LEU A 37 -3.29 19.38 3.11
CA LEU A 37 -3.58 18.59 4.30
C LEU A 37 -2.89 19.16 5.54
N SER A 38 -1.63 19.58 5.40
CA SER A 38 -0.83 20.15 6.48
C SER A 38 -1.37 21.52 6.91
N ALA A 39 -1.86 22.32 5.97
CA ALA A 39 -2.50 23.61 6.23
C ALA A 39 -3.86 23.43 6.94
N GLY A 40 -4.60 22.35 6.65
CA GLY A 40 -5.86 22.01 7.31
C GLY A 40 -7.03 22.95 7.01
N GLN A 41 -6.87 23.82 6.00
CA GLN A 41 -7.86 24.84 5.63
C GLN A 41 -8.93 24.25 4.72
N VAL A 42 -8.50 23.67 3.59
CA VAL A 42 -9.37 23.06 2.57
C VAL A 42 -9.45 21.56 2.77
N LEU A 43 -8.30 20.89 2.85
CA LEU A 43 -8.21 19.46 3.05
C LEU A 43 -7.92 19.14 4.52
N ARG A 44 -8.80 18.36 5.16
CA ARG A 44 -8.64 17.93 6.56
C ARG A 44 -8.43 16.43 6.71
N THR A 45 -8.53 15.72 5.59
CA THR A 45 -8.54 14.28 5.49
C THR A 45 -7.42 13.85 4.56
N PRO A 46 -6.58 12.89 4.94
CA PRO A 46 -5.55 12.36 4.05
C PRO A 46 -6.13 11.78 2.76
N VAL A 47 -5.44 12.03 1.65
CA VAL A 47 -5.79 11.49 0.32
C VAL A 47 -4.69 10.54 -0.12
N SER A 48 -5.10 9.33 -0.50
CA SER A 48 -4.26 8.29 -1.08
C SER A 48 -4.55 8.22 -2.57
N LEU A 49 -3.54 8.45 -3.40
CA LEU A 49 -3.65 8.36 -4.86
C LEU A 49 -3.15 7.01 -5.36
N ILE A 50 -3.92 6.43 -6.28
CA ILE A 50 -3.67 5.12 -6.88
C ILE A 50 -3.77 5.31 -8.40
N TYR A 51 -2.68 5.03 -9.11
CA TYR A 51 -2.56 5.32 -10.54
C TYR A 51 -2.58 4.03 -11.35
N HIS A 52 -3.44 3.99 -12.36
CA HIS A 52 -3.50 2.91 -13.35
C HIS A 52 -3.82 3.47 -14.73
N ASP A 53 -3.34 2.81 -15.78
CA ASP A 53 -3.87 3.06 -17.11
C ASP A 53 -5.18 2.28 -17.34
N ILE A 54 -5.95 2.72 -18.34
CA ILE A 54 -7.26 2.16 -18.67
C ILE A 54 -7.21 0.67 -19.03
N ASP A 55 -6.13 0.20 -19.65
CA ASP A 55 -5.99 -1.20 -20.04
C ASP A 55 -5.73 -2.08 -18.81
N ASP A 56 -4.89 -1.64 -17.87
CA ASP A 56 -4.68 -2.33 -16.58
C ASP A 56 -5.99 -2.40 -15.78
N VAL A 57 -6.72 -1.28 -15.63
CA VAL A 57 -8.04 -1.31 -14.94
C VAL A 57 -8.98 -2.31 -15.59
N ASN A 58 -9.11 -2.28 -16.92
CA ASN A 58 -9.98 -3.19 -17.64
C ASN A 58 -9.54 -4.67 -17.51
N GLU A 59 -8.24 -4.95 -17.49
CA GLU A 59 -7.74 -6.29 -17.19
C GLU A 59 -8.17 -6.73 -15.79
N LYS A 60 -7.97 -5.89 -14.77
CA LYS A 60 -8.34 -6.22 -13.38
C LYS A 60 -9.84 -6.46 -13.21
N LEU A 61 -10.68 -5.75 -13.97
CA LEU A 61 -12.13 -5.99 -13.99
C LEU A 61 -12.48 -7.34 -14.63
N ARG A 62 -11.81 -7.74 -15.72
CA ARG A 62 -11.99 -9.07 -16.33
C ARG A 62 -11.50 -10.21 -15.42
N LEU A 63 -10.51 -9.94 -14.57
CA LEU A 63 -9.98 -10.88 -13.59
C LEU A 63 -10.74 -10.87 -12.25
N GLY A 64 -11.83 -10.11 -12.15
CA GLY A 64 -12.66 -10.08 -10.94
C GLY A 64 -11.96 -9.54 -9.70
N ARG A 65 -11.04 -8.57 -9.86
CA ARG A 65 -10.29 -8.01 -8.73
C ARG A 65 -11.20 -7.10 -7.90
N TYR A 66 -11.56 -7.56 -6.70
CA TYR A 66 -12.51 -6.88 -5.82
C TYR A 66 -12.18 -5.41 -5.59
N PHE A 67 -10.90 -5.05 -5.44
CA PHE A 67 -10.48 -3.65 -5.33
C PHE A 67 -11.08 -2.74 -6.42
N PHE A 68 -10.97 -3.13 -7.69
CA PHE A 68 -11.50 -2.32 -8.80
C PHE A 68 -13.02 -2.45 -8.93
N MET A 69 -13.57 -3.64 -8.67
CA MET A 69 -15.01 -3.87 -8.72
C MET A 69 -15.76 -3.03 -7.69
N ASP A 70 -15.25 -2.97 -6.47
CA ASP A 70 -15.83 -2.19 -5.38
C ASP A 70 -15.75 -0.69 -5.67
N ILE A 71 -14.63 -0.21 -6.23
CA ILE A 71 -14.50 1.19 -6.69
C ILE A 71 -15.52 1.50 -7.79
N LEU A 72 -15.71 0.62 -8.78
CA LEU A 72 -16.69 0.85 -9.84
C LEU A 72 -18.15 0.84 -9.33
N ARG A 73 -18.43 0.04 -8.30
CA ARG A 73 -19.77 -0.12 -7.73
C ARG A 73 -20.13 0.98 -6.74
N GLU A 74 -19.19 1.38 -5.89
CA GLU A 74 -19.42 2.25 -4.73
C GLU A 74 -18.72 3.62 -4.85
N GLY A 75 -17.79 3.75 -5.79
CA GLY A 75 -17.03 4.96 -6.01
C GLY A 75 -17.87 6.12 -6.55
N ILE A 76 -17.39 7.32 -6.28
CA ILE A 76 -17.99 8.56 -6.79
C ILE A 76 -17.11 9.06 -7.94
N VAL A 77 -17.70 9.20 -9.12
CA VAL A 77 -17.00 9.77 -10.28
C VAL A 77 -16.73 11.26 -10.03
N LEU A 78 -15.47 11.64 -9.97
CA LEU A 78 -15.03 13.03 -9.80
C LEU A 78 -14.80 13.71 -11.16
N PHE A 79 -14.30 12.96 -12.13
CA PHE A 79 -14.00 13.40 -13.49
C PHE A 79 -14.10 12.19 -14.43
N ASP A 80 -14.58 12.41 -15.65
CA ASP A 80 -14.69 11.40 -16.70
C ASP A 80 -14.45 12.02 -18.08
N GLU A 81 -13.72 11.32 -18.93
CA GLU A 81 -13.41 11.73 -20.31
C GLU A 81 -14.11 10.79 -21.28
N VAL A 82 -14.81 11.36 -22.27
CA VAL A 82 -15.63 10.56 -23.19
C VAL A 82 -14.74 9.70 -24.08
N GLY A 83 -15.09 8.42 -24.20
CA GLY A 83 -14.42 7.47 -25.11
C GLY A 83 -13.56 6.41 -24.44
N PHE A 84 -13.48 6.40 -23.10
CA PHE A 84 -12.72 5.43 -22.32
C PHE A 84 -13.61 4.59 -21.37
N PRO A 85 -14.56 3.79 -21.90
CA PRO A 85 -15.46 3.02 -21.05
C PRO A 85 -14.72 1.90 -20.31
N PHE A 86 -15.10 1.67 -19.04
CA PHE A 86 -14.72 0.46 -18.34
C PHE A 86 -15.47 -0.75 -18.88
N VAL A 87 -14.80 -1.91 -18.89
CA VAL A 87 -15.42 -3.19 -19.23
C VAL A 87 -16.33 -3.68 -18.11
N GLU A 88 -17.28 -4.55 -18.47
CA GLU A 88 -18.14 -5.19 -17.49
C GLU A 88 -17.31 -6.08 -16.54
N PRO A 89 -17.39 -5.84 -15.22
CA PRO A 89 -16.63 -6.64 -14.25
C PRO A 89 -17.07 -8.11 -14.23
N GLN A 90 -16.11 -9.02 -14.11
CA GLN A 90 -16.37 -10.46 -14.07
C GLN A 90 -16.05 -11.01 -12.67
N PRO A 91 -17.03 -11.10 -11.75
CA PRO A 91 -16.78 -11.59 -10.40
C PRO A 91 -16.28 -13.03 -10.40
N LEU A 92 -15.26 -13.31 -9.58
CA LEU A 92 -14.84 -14.67 -9.29
C LEU A 92 -15.90 -15.43 -8.47
N SER A 93 -16.00 -16.74 -8.69
CA SER A 93 -16.74 -17.59 -7.77
C SER A 93 -16.05 -17.61 -6.39
N PRO A 94 -16.78 -17.87 -5.29
CA PRO A 94 -16.19 -18.01 -3.97
C PRO A 94 -15.04 -19.03 -3.91
N GLU A 95 -15.16 -20.12 -4.66
CA GLU A 95 -14.13 -21.18 -4.75
C GLU A 95 -12.89 -20.70 -5.51
N GLN A 96 -13.07 -19.96 -6.61
CA GLN A 96 -11.95 -19.38 -7.36
C GLN A 96 -11.21 -18.34 -6.54
N ALA A 97 -11.93 -17.44 -5.88
CA ALA A 97 -11.35 -16.43 -5.00
C ALA A 97 -10.60 -17.10 -3.81
N LEU A 98 -11.18 -18.15 -3.23
CA LEU A 98 -10.51 -18.91 -2.16
C LEU A 98 -9.23 -19.58 -2.65
N GLN A 99 -9.24 -20.16 -3.85
CA GLN A 99 -8.06 -20.81 -4.41
C GLN A 99 -6.95 -19.78 -4.69
N GLU A 100 -7.26 -18.69 -5.39
CA GLU A 100 -6.26 -17.66 -5.70
C GLU A 100 -5.66 -17.04 -4.44
N THR A 101 -6.48 -16.74 -3.43
CA THR A 101 -5.98 -16.16 -2.18
C THR A 101 -5.11 -17.14 -1.38
N ARG A 102 -5.35 -18.46 -1.50
CA ARG A 102 -4.46 -19.49 -0.91
C ARG A 102 -3.13 -19.55 -1.64
N ASP A 103 -3.14 -19.53 -2.96
CA ASP A 103 -1.92 -19.56 -3.76
C ASP A 103 -1.06 -18.33 -3.44
N TYR A 104 -1.66 -17.12 -3.40
CA TYR A 104 -0.98 -15.91 -2.96
C TYR A 104 -0.50 -15.98 -1.50
N TYR A 105 -1.28 -16.58 -0.61
CA TYR A 105 -0.86 -16.76 0.78
C TYR A 105 0.43 -17.56 0.84
N GLU A 106 0.44 -18.73 0.21
CA GLU A 106 1.53 -19.72 0.34
C GLU A 106 2.82 -19.15 -0.25
N GLU A 107 2.76 -18.66 -1.48
CA GLU A 107 3.92 -18.08 -2.19
C GLU A 107 4.56 -16.95 -1.39
N TRP A 108 3.77 -15.95 -1.01
CA TRP A 108 4.32 -14.74 -0.41
C TRP A 108 4.66 -14.91 1.07
N PHE A 109 3.97 -15.80 1.79
CA PHE A 109 4.31 -16.09 3.18
C PHE A 109 5.63 -16.82 3.29
N GLU A 110 5.85 -17.85 2.45
CA GLU A 110 7.12 -18.57 2.44
C GLU A 110 8.28 -17.63 2.11
N SER A 111 8.10 -16.79 1.07
CA SER A 111 9.08 -15.78 0.68
C SER A 111 9.39 -14.82 1.83
N ALA A 112 8.38 -14.22 2.47
CA ALA A 112 8.58 -13.29 3.59
C ALA A 112 9.31 -13.93 4.78
N VAL A 113 8.97 -15.18 5.10
CA VAL A 113 9.64 -15.96 6.17
C VAL A 113 11.10 -16.24 5.82
N ALA A 114 11.43 -16.53 4.56
CA ALA A 114 12.80 -16.72 4.13
C ALA A 114 13.65 -15.46 4.34
N PHE A 115 13.12 -14.27 4.02
CA PHE A 115 13.77 -13.00 4.30
C PHE A 115 13.97 -12.75 5.80
N ALA A 116 12.96 -13.04 6.63
CA ALA A 116 13.09 -12.93 8.09
C ALA A 116 14.14 -13.89 8.69
N LYS A 117 14.24 -15.12 8.16
CA LYS A 117 15.31 -16.06 8.51
C LYS A 117 16.69 -15.52 8.08
N GLY A 118 16.80 -14.96 6.88
CA GLY A 118 18.01 -14.32 6.39
C GLY A 118 18.45 -13.15 7.28
N ALA A 119 17.52 -12.32 7.73
CA ALA A 119 17.81 -11.26 8.70
C ALA A 119 18.38 -11.80 10.01
N SER A 120 17.80 -12.88 10.53
CA SER A 120 18.26 -13.54 11.76
C SER A 120 19.69 -14.08 11.60
N TYR A 121 20.00 -14.65 10.44
CA TYR A 121 21.35 -15.09 10.11
C TYR A 121 22.35 -13.92 10.08
N TYR A 122 22.06 -12.85 9.33
CA TYR A 122 22.97 -11.68 9.27
C TYR A 122 23.19 -11.05 10.64
N ARG A 123 22.16 -11.02 11.49
CA ARG A 123 22.30 -10.57 12.88
C ARG A 123 23.27 -11.45 13.67
N SER A 124 23.25 -12.77 13.49
CA SER A 124 24.12 -13.72 14.20
C SER A 124 25.60 -13.59 13.84
N ILE A 125 25.91 -13.04 12.67
CA ILE A 125 27.28 -12.79 12.21
C ILE A 125 27.67 -11.31 12.27
N GLU A 126 26.98 -10.54 13.13
CA GLU A 126 27.24 -9.12 13.37
C GLU A 126 27.21 -8.25 12.10
N ARG A 127 26.26 -8.54 11.20
CA ARG A 127 25.98 -7.78 9.97
C ARG A 127 24.63 -7.05 10.09
N PRO A 128 24.54 -5.98 10.91
CA PRO A 128 23.26 -5.36 11.23
C PRO A 128 22.61 -4.61 10.06
N LYS A 129 23.40 -4.11 9.10
CA LYS A 129 22.88 -3.38 7.93
C LYS A 129 22.15 -4.33 6.98
N GLU A 130 22.74 -5.48 6.71
CA GLU A 130 22.17 -6.55 5.90
C GLU A 130 20.97 -7.17 6.60
N ALA A 131 21.03 -7.35 7.93
CA ALA A 131 19.88 -7.80 8.71
C ALA A 131 18.69 -6.82 8.59
N ALA A 132 18.94 -5.52 8.70
CA ALA A 132 17.90 -4.50 8.55
C ALA A 132 17.30 -4.48 7.13
N PHE A 133 18.13 -4.60 6.09
CA PHE A 133 17.67 -4.71 4.71
C PHE A 133 16.76 -5.94 4.51
N GLN A 134 17.15 -7.11 5.03
CA GLN A 134 16.33 -8.31 4.92
C GLN A 134 15.01 -8.19 5.70
N LEU A 135 14.99 -7.51 6.86
CA LEU A 135 13.75 -7.22 7.57
C LEU A 135 12.83 -6.29 6.78
N HIS A 136 13.38 -5.25 6.14
CA HIS A 136 12.62 -4.36 5.25
C HIS A 136 11.91 -5.17 4.16
N GLN A 137 12.66 -6.01 3.44
CA GLN A 137 12.13 -6.88 2.39
C GLN A 137 11.09 -7.89 2.89
N ALA A 138 11.24 -8.39 4.12
CA ALA A 138 10.27 -9.29 4.74
C ALA A 138 8.94 -8.57 5.02
N VAL A 139 8.98 -7.36 5.59
CA VAL A 139 7.78 -6.58 5.91
C VAL A 139 7.05 -6.17 4.63
N GLU A 140 7.76 -5.70 3.60
CA GLU A 140 7.14 -5.39 2.30
C GLU A 140 6.36 -6.59 1.73
N ARG A 141 6.93 -7.79 1.81
CA ARG A 141 6.28 -9.02 1.34
C ARG A 141 5.06 -9.41 2.18
N PHE A 142 5.12 -9.22 3.51
CA PHE A 142 3.96 -9.46 4.35
C PHE A 142 2.80 -8.51 4.00
N TYR A 143 3.08 -7.24 3.73
CA TYR A 143 2.04 -6.31 3.26
C TYR A 143 1.52 -6.66 1.87
N HIS A 144 2.43 -6.97 0.93
CA HIS A 144 2.04 -7.41 -0.42
C HIS A 144 1.08 -8.61 -0.36
N ARG A 145 1.43 -9.63 0.44
CA ARG A 145 0.56 -10.77 0.70
C ARG A 145 -0.79 -10.35 1.27
N LEU A 146 -0.80 -9.49 2.29
CA LEU A 146 -2.03 -9.04 2.93
C LEU A 146 -2.97 -8.40 1.90
N PHE A 147 -2.46 -7.52 1.04
CA PHE A 147 -3.25 -6.88 0.00
C PHE A 147 -3.83 -7.92 -0.96
N LEU A 148 -2.99 -8.81 -1.51
CA LEU A 148 -3.45 -9.86 -2.43
C LEU A 148 -4.53 -10.77 -1.81
N VAL A 149 -4.35 -11.19 -0.56
CA VAL A 149 -5.31 -12.08 0.11
C VAL A 149 -6.64 -11.37 0.40
N ARG A 150 -6.62 -10.07 0.68
CA ARG A 150 -7.81 -9.33 1.12
C ARG A 150 -8.56 -8.65 -0.02
N THR A 151 -7.86 -8.25 -1.07
CA THR A 151 -8.41 -7.41 -2.15
C THR A 151 -8.13 -7.96 -3.55
N LEU A 152 -7.37 -9.06 -3.67
CA LEU A 152 -6.84 -9.61 -4.93
C LEU A 152 -6.03 -8.59 -5.74
N TYR A 153 -5.52 -7.56 -5.06
CA TYR A 153 -4.73 -6.49 -5.64
C TYR A 153 -3.61 -6.15 -4.67
N SER A 154 -2.44 -5.78 -5.19
CA SER A 154 -1.42 -5.10 -4.39
C SER A 154 -1.04 -3.80 -5.09
N PRO A 155 -0.89 -2.70 -4.33
CA PRO A 155 -0.35 -1.46 -4.86
C PRO A 155 1.04 -1.65 -5.46
N LYS A 156 1.30 -1.00 -6.60
CA LYS A 156 2.63 -0.94 -7.25
C LYS A 156 3.53 0.11 -6.58
N THR A 157 3.75 -0.02 -5.27
CA THR A 157 4.65 0.88 -4.51
C THR A 157 5.64 0.09 -3.67
N HIS A 158 6.89 0.55 -3.64
CA HIS A 158 7.94 0.06 -2.72
C HIS A 158 8.11 0.99 -1.51
N ASN A 159 7.23 1.97 -1.32
CA ASN A 159 7.30 2.84 -0.15
C ASN A 159 6.65 2.14 1.05
N LEU A 160 7.48 1.55 1.91
CA LEU A 160 7.04 0.80 3.08
C LEU A 160 6.14 1.62 4.03
N ASN A 161 6.33 2.94 4.12
CA ASN A 161 5.45 3.77 4.95
C ASN A 161 4.05 3.87 4.33
N ARG A 162 3.93 4.02 2.99
CA ARG A 162 2.62 3.99 2.30
C ARG A 162 1.96 2.62 2.43
N GLN A 163 2.73 1.54 2.23
CA GLN A 163 2.22 0.17 2.41
C GLN A 163 1.70 -0.05 3.83
N ARG A 164 2.42 0.42 4.86
CA ARG A 164 1.97 0.37 6.25
C ARG A 164 0.65 1.12 6.45
N ASP A 165 0.58 2.36 5.97
CA ASP A 165 -0.60 3.21 6.15
C ASP A 165 -1.84 2.53 5.49
N MET A 166 -1.71 2.01 4.27
CA MET A 166 -2.77 1.26 3.56
C MET A 166 -3.13 -0.06 4.26
N ALA A 167 -2.14 -0.80 4.77
CA ALA A 167 -2.39 -2.05 5.50
C ALA A 167 -3.13 -1.81 6.82
N GLU A 168 -2.82 -0.74 7.54
CA GLU A 168 -3.49 -0.35 8.79
C GLU A 168 -4.92 0.19 8.57
N GLN A 169 -5.25 0.65 7.36
CA GLN A 169 -6.63 0.98 6.96
C GLN A 169 -7.43 -0.29 6.68
N LEU A 170 -6.84 -1.19 5.88
CA LEU A 170 -7.44 -2.46 5.49
C LEU A 170 -7.64 -3.42 6.68
N GLU A 171 -6.69 -3.45 7.61
CA GLU A 171 -6.77 -4.23 8.84
C GLU A 171 -6.28 -3.42 10.07
N PRO A 172 -7.19 -2.71 10.76
CA PRO A 172 -6.86 -1.83 11.87
C PRO A 172 -6.11 -2.46 13.04
N ALA A 173 -6.24 -3.78 13.28
CA ALA A 173 -5.50 -4.45 14.35
C ALA A 173 -3.98 -4.42 14.13
N LEU A 174 -3.51 -4.25 12.88
CA LEU A 174 -2.08 -4.16 12.56
C LEU A 174 -1.40 -2.93 13.17
N LYS A 175 -2.16 -1.90 13.59
CA LYS A 175 -1.61 -0.75 14.32
C LYS A 175 -0.85 -1.16 15.58
N GLN A 176 -1.18 -2.31 16.17
CA GLN A 176 -0.52 -2.85 17.37
C GLN A 176 0.87 -3.42 17.07
N VAL A 177 1.14 -3.83 15.82
CA VAL A 177 2.45 -4.39 15.40
C VAL A 177 3.54 -3.33 15.47
N TRP A 178 3.17 -2.07 15.26
CA TRP A 178 4.09 -0.93 15.21
C TRP A 178 3.64 0.16 16.20
N PRO A 179 3.91 -0.01 17.51
CA PRO A 179 3.54 0.96 18.54
C PRO A 179 4.06 2.35 18.17
N ARG A 180 3.39 3.41 18.64
CA ARG A 180 3.73 4.82 18.36
C ARG A 180 3.91 5.63 19.65
N GLU A 181 4.34 4.98 20.74
CA GLU A 181 4.38 5.56 22.09
C GLU A 181 5.62 6.42 22.34
N THR A 182 6.73 6.11 21.66
CA THR A 182 8.00 6.83 21.80
C THR A 182 8.38 7.55 20.51
N ARG A 183 9.19 8.61 20.61
CA ARG A 183 9.72 9.33 19.44
C ARG A 183 10.49 8.42 18.48
N PHE A 184 11.19 7.41 19.02
CA PHE A 184 11.88 6.41 18.21
C PHE A 184 10.89 5.59 17.37
N GLN A 185 9.80 5.15 18.00
CA GLN A 185 8.75 4.35 17.38
C GLN A 185 7.91 5.12 16.34
N THR A 186 7.74 6.43 16.50
CA THR A 186 7.03 7.26 15.51
C THR A 186 7.86 7.61 14.29
N THR A 187 9.16 7.26 14.29
CA THR A 187 10.04 7.60 13.18
C THR A 187 9.77 6.73 11.95
N ARG A 188 9.60 7.35 10.79
CA ARG A 188 9.34 6.65 9.51
C ARG A 188 10.60 5.96 8.98
N VAL A 189 10.41 4.89 8.22
CA VAL A 189 11.53 4.21 7.55
C VAL A 189 12.16 5.16 6.55
N GLY A 190 13.50 5.31 6.60
CA GLY A 190 14.27 6.26 5.79
C GLY A 190 14.57 7.60 6.47
N SER A 191 13.99 7.88 7.64
CA SER A 191 14.35 9.06 8.43
C SER A 191 15.71 8.88 9.10
N ARG A 192 16.58 9.89 9.07
CA ARG A 192 17.85 9.88 9.79
C ARG A 192 17.58 9.97 11.29
N VAL A 193 17.64 8.83 12.00
CA VAL A 193 17.56 8.79 13.46
C VAL A 193 18.96 9.05 14.03
N GLU A 194 19.17 10.19 14.69
CA GLU A 194 20.32 10.36 15.57
C GLU A 194 20.14 9.44 16.78
N TRP A 195 20.93 8.37 16.82
CA TRP A 195 20.94 7.44 17.93
C TRP A 195 21.67 8.09 19.11
N GLN A 196 20.93 8.59 20.10
CA GLN A 196 21.52 8.96 21.40
C GLN A 196 21.48 7.73 22.32
N PRO A 197 22.62 7.19 22.76
CA PRO A 197 22.64 6.11 23.73
C PRO A 197 21.95 6.57 25.01
N SER A 198 20.97 5.79 25.49
CA SER A 198 20.46 5.92 26.85
C SER A 198 21.59 5.54 27.81
N SER A 199 22.14 6.52 28.54
CA SER A 199 23.03 6.28 29.66
C SER A 199 22.30 5.54 30.79
N ARG A 200 22.71 4.31 31.05
CA ARG A 200 22.59 3.65 32.35
C ARG A 200 23.90 2.94 32.66
#